data_AF-A0A7C1QXE8-F1
#
_entry.id   AF-A0A7C1QXE8-F1
#
_cell.length_a   1.000
_cell.length_b   1.000
_cell.length_c   1.000
_cell.angle_alpha   90.00
_cell.angle_beta   90.00
_cell.angle_gamma   90.00
#
_symmetry.space_group_name_H-M   'P 1'
#
loop_
_entity.id
_entity.type
_entity.pdbx_description
1 polymer ?
#
loop_
_entity_poly.entity_id
_entity_poly.type
_entity_poly.pdbx_seq_one_letter_code
_entity_poly.pdbx_strand_id
1 'polypeptide(L)'
;MTKYQQWKQAIKSPPPERLAKVEYQSHFFQMIGITIVCIVLIIKGFWYIIFAFIFGLGISYSQGMSAMIKYRNIMALLKPEHFSEYDHDVSPTRRRDKIVTHVFGKSSKWFALILAVIISFVVLGNDYSRVTLSLLYPIVSIIFYLMIYFFLFYWVAYPLYKRKIKVK
;
A
#
# COMPACT_ATOMS: atom_id res chain seq x y z
N MET A 1 11.80 -26.24 5.98
CA MET A 1 11.01 -25.41 6.91
C MET A 1 9.54 -25.52 6.57
N THR A 2 8.66 -25.75 7.54
CA THR A 2 7.22 -25.84 7.32
C THR A 2 6.64 -24.48 6.94
N LYS A 3 5.69 -24.42 5.99
CA LYS A 3 5.07 -23.18 5.48
C LYS A 3 4.51 -22.28 6.59
N TYR A 4 4.05 -22.88 7.69
CA TYR A 4 3.58 -22.18 8.88
C TYR A 4 4.69 -21.38 9.59
N GLN A 5 5.90 -21.95 9.70
CA GLN A 5 7.04 -21.27 10.32
C GLN A 5 7.51 -20.08 9.47
N GLN A 6 7.51 -20.23 8.14
CA GLN A 6 7.82 -19.14 7.20
C GLN A 6 6.82 -17.98 7.33
N TRP A 7 5.52 -18.28 7.44
CA TRP A 7 4.50 -17.27 7.65
C TRP A 7 4.66 -16.55 9.00
N LYS A 8 4.88 -17.30 10.09
CA LYS A 8 5.13 -16.73 11.42
C LYS A 8 6.36 -15.83 11.44
N GLN A 9 7.41 -16.22 10.73
CA GLN A 9 8.64 -15.44 10.62
C GLN A 9 8.45 -14.18 9.76
N ALA A 10 7.69 -14.27 8.66
CA ALA A 10 7.36 -13.12 7.82
C ALA A 10 6.52 -12.06 8.56
N ILE A 11 5.66 -12.47 9.51
CA ILE A 11 4.92 -11.55 10.38
C ILE A 11 5.82 -10.94 11.46
N LYS A 12 6.76 -11.72 12.00
CA LYS A 12 7.64 -11.27 13.08
C LYS A 12 8.71 -10.27 12.59
N SER A 13 9.05 -10.27 11.31
CA SER A 13 10.05 -9.35 10.72
C SER A 13 9.50 -8.61 9.48
N PRO A 14 8.54 -7.68 9.66
CA PRO A 14 8.20 -6.77 8.57
C PRO A 14 9.46 -5.94 8.21
N PRO A 15 9.67 -5.63 6.92
CA PRO A 15 10.84 -4.86 6.52
C PRO A 15 10.81 -3.49 7.23
N PRO A 16 11.91 -3.07 7.88
CA PRO A 16 11.93 -1.88 8.73
C PRO A 16 11.58 -0.60 7.94
N GLU A 17 11.87 -0.59 6.64
CA GLU A 17 11.43 0.44 5.70
C GLU A 17 9.91 0.65 5.69
N ARG A 18 9.12 -0.44 5.71
CA ARG A 18 7.65 -0.34 5.70
C ARG A 18 7.11 0.23 7.01
N LEU A 19 7.67 -0.18 8.14
CA LEU A 19 7.26 0.34 9.44
C LEU A 19 7.51 1.85 9.52
N ALA A 20 8.70 2.31 9.15
CA ALA A 20 9.03 3.73 9.14
C ALA A 20 8.20 4.53 8.11
N LYS A 21 7.88 3.93 6.96
CA LYS A 21 6.99 4.55 5.97
C LYS A 21 5.55 4.70 6.46
N VAL A 22 5.02 3.68 7.12
CA VAL A 22 3.66 3.71 7.69
C VAL A 22 3.58 4.73 8.82
N GLU A 23 4.61 4.79 9.68
CA GLU A 23 4.76 5.80 10.73
C GLU A 23 4.69 7.23 10.13
N TYR A 24 5.48 7.50 9.09
CA TYR A 24 5.44 8.78 8.36
C TYR A 24 4.06 9.08 7.75
N GLN A 25 3.45 8.10 7.06
CA GLN A 25 2.14 8.26 6.44
C GLN A 25 1.04 8.55 7.47
N SER A 26 1.10 7.90 8.65
CA SER A 26 0.16 8.13 9.74
C SER A 26 0.22 9.57 10.23
N HIS A 27 1.41 10.11 10.49
CA HIS A 27 1.58 11.51 10.90
C HIS A 27 1.11 12.48 9.82
N PHE A 28 1.31 12.17 8.54
CA PHE A 28 0.80 12.97 7.43
C PHE A 28 -0.73 12.98 7.37
N PHE A 29 -1.39 11.83 7.52
CA PHE A 29 -2.85 11.77 7.58
C PHE A 29 -3.41 12.49 8.81
N GLN A 30 -2.72 12.43 9.95
CA GLN A 30 -3.09 13.18 11.13
C GLN A 30 -3.02 14.70 10.91
N MET A 31 -1.99 15.19 10.21
CA MET A 31 -1.89 16.61 9.83
C MET A 31 -3.07 17.04 8.95
N ILE A 32 -3.44 16.24 7.95
CA ILE A 32 -4.59 16.52 7.09
C ILE A 32 -5.89 16.52 7.91
N GLY A 33 -6.07 15.53 8.79
CA GLY A 33 -7.24 15.43 9.65
C GLY A 33 -7.40 16.63 10.57
N ILE A 34 -6.33 17.00 11.30
CA ILE A 34 -6.31 18.19 12.16
C ILE A 34 -6.62 19.44 11.34
N THR A 35 -6.06 19.56 10.14
CA THR A 35 -6.27 20.71 9.27
C THR A 35 -7.72 20.86 8.85
N ILE A 36 -8.36 19.79 8.39
CA ILE A 36 -9.76 19.81 7.96
C ILE A 36 -10.67 20.18 9.14
N VAL A 37 -10.49 19.55 10.30
CA VAL A 37 -11.29 19.82 11.50
C VAL A 37 -11.12 21.28 11.95
N CYS A 38 -9.88 21.76 12.03
CA CYS A 38 -9.61 23.14 12.44
C CYS A 38 -10.17 24.17 11.46
N ILE A 39 -10.08 23.95 10.14
CA ILE A 39 -10.69 24.84 9.13
C ILE A 39 -12.21 24.91 9.32
N VAL A 40 -12.87 23.76 9.49
CA VAL A 40 -14.33 23.71 9.71
C VAL A 40 -14.72 24.47 10.99
N LEU A 41 -13.95 24.34 12.06
CA LEU A 41 -14.22 25.03 13.33
C LEU A 41 -13.97 26.54 13.24
N ILE A 42 -12.94 26.97 12.51
CA ILE A 42 -12.69 28.40 12.25
C ILE A 42 -13.85 29.01 11.46
N ILE A 43 -14.34 28.33 10.42
CA ILE A 43 -15.51 28.77 9.64
C ILE A 43 -16.76 28.88 10.53
N LYS A 44 -16.91 28.00 11.52
CA LYS A 44 -18.01 28.06 12.51
C LYS A 44 -17.83 29.13 13.60
N GLY A 45 -16.78 29.95 13.54
CA GLY A 45 -16.57 31.10 14.43
C GLY A 45 -15.72 30.81 15.67
N PHE A 46 -15.10 29.63 15.78
CA PHE A 46 -14.23 29.27 16.90
C PHE A 46 -12.78 29.74 16.67
N TRP A 47 -12.56 31.06 16.64
CA TRP A 47 -11.27 31.69 16.29
C TRP A 47 -10.12 31.36 17.26
N TYR A 48 -10.41 31.06 18.53
CA TYR A 48 -9.42 30.67 19.54
C TYR A 48 -8.73 29.32 19.24
N ILE A 49 -9.28 28.53 18.30
CA ILE A 49 -8.71 27.24 17.87
C ILE A 49 -7.47 27.45 16.97
N ILE A 50 -7.20 28.67 16.49
CA ILE A 50 -6.01 28.97 15.69
C ILE A 50 -4.71 28.58 16.43
N PHE A 51 -4.63 28.79 17.74
CA PHE A 51 -3.44 28.38 18.52
C PHE A 51 -3.30 26.86 18.59
N ALA A 52 -4.41 26.14 18.81
CA ALA A 52 -4.42 24.67 18.79
C ALA A 52 -4.08 24.12 17.39
N PHE A 53 -4.50 24.81 16.34
CA PHE A 53 -4.19 24.47 14.95
C PHE A 53 -2.70 24.61 14.65
N ILE A 54 -2.08 25.75 14.98
CA ILE A 54 -0.65 25.99 14.78
C ILE A 54 0.18 24.98 15.57
N PHE A 55 -0.17 24.75 16.84
CA PHE A 55 0.57 23.84 17.71
C PHE A 55 0.41 22.37 17.29
N GLY A 56 -0.82 21.97 16.95
CA GLY A 56 -1.12 20.62 16.48
C GLY A 56 -0.43 20.28 15.15
N LEU A 57 -0.40 21.23 14.21
CA LEU A 57 0.39 21.09 12.98
C LEU A 57 1.89 21.06 13.26
N GLY A 58 2.39 21.94 14.14
CA GLY A 58 3.81 21.98 14.49
C GLY A 58 4.32 20.67 15.09
N ILE A 59 3.59 20.09 16.04
CA ILE A 59 3.94 18.79 16.63
C ILE A 59 3.90 17.69 15.57
N SER A 60 2.81 17.62 14.80
CA SER A 60 2.63 16.56 13.81
C SER A 60 3.65 16.63 12.67
N TYR A 61 4.04 17.86 12.28
CA TYR A 61 5.12 18.10 11.33
C TYR A 61 6.47 17.66 11.88
N SER A 62 6.80 18.05 13.13
CA SER A 62 8.06 17.66 13.78
C SER A 62 8.20 16.14 13.90
N GLN A 63 7.13 15.46 14.33
CA GLN A 63 7.08 14.00 14.40
C GLN A 63 7.20 13.36 13.01
N GLY A 64 6.49 13.90 12.00
CA GLY A 64 6.60 13.46 10.62
C GLY A 64 8.02 13.60 10.05
N MET A 65 8.70 14.71 10.31
CA MET A 65 10.07 14.94 9.86
C MET A 65 11.07 14.00 10.53
N SER A 66 10.91 13.74 11.83
CA SER A 66 11.73 12.76 12.55
C SER A 66 11.57 11.34 11.98
N ALA A 67 10.32 10.92 11.70
CA ALA A 67 10.04 9.64 11.05
C ALA A 67 10.62 9.56 9.63
N MET A 68 10.62 10.67 8.88
CA MET A 68 11.22 10.74 7.55
C MET A 68 12.75 10.57 7.59
N ILE A 69 13.43 11.19 8.56
CA ILE A 69 14.88 11.03 8.76
C ILE A 69 15.20 9.58 9.11
N LYS A 70 14.44 8.99 10.04
CA LYS A 70 14.54 7.57 10.40
C LYS A 70 14.35 6.65 9.18
N TYR A 71 13.35 6.93 8.34
CA TYR A 71 13.11 6.21 7.08
C TYR A 71 14.30 6.33 6.11
N ARG A 72 14.83 7.53 5.90
CA ARG A 72 15.99 7.77 5.02
C ARG A 72 17.23 7.03 5.51
N ASN A 73 17.48 7.04 6.82
CA ASN A 73 18.62 6.34 7.41
C ASN A 73 18.50 4.82 7.23
N ILE A 74 17.30 4.27 7.43
CA ILE A 74 17.04 2.84 7.18
C ILE A 74 17.23 2.51 5.69
N MET A 75 16.73 3.37 4.78
CA MET A 75 16.91 3.19 3.34
C MET A 75 18.38 3.29 2.89
N ALA A 76 19.18 4.16 3.51
CA ALA A 76 20.60 4.29 3.22
C ALA A 76 21.40 3.05 3.66
N LEU A 77 20.95 2.36 4.71
CA LEU A 77 21.56 1.12 5.20
C LEU A 77 21.10 -0.12 4.43
N LEU A 78 19.90 -0.09 3.84
CA LEU A 78 19.40 -1.16 2.98
C LEU A 78 20.00 -1.03 1.58
N LYS A 79 20.89 -1.96 1.22
CA LYS A 79 21.30 -2.12 -0.18
C LYS A 79 20.06 -2.47 -1.02
N PRO A 80 19.89 -1.87 -2.22
CA PRO A 80 18.80 -2.28 -3.11
C PRO A 80 18.96 -3.77 -3.43
N GLU A 81 17.94 -4.56 -3.11
CA GLU A 81 17.95 -6.01 -3.35
C GLU A 81 18.21 -6.30 -4.83
N HIS A 82 19.15 -7.22 -5.10
CA HIS A 82 19.43 -7.67 -6.46
C HIS A 82 18.24 -8.48 -7.01
N PHE A 83 17.94 -8.32 -8.31
CA PHE A 83 16.80 -8.97 -8.97
C PHE A 83 16.81 -10.50 -8.85
N SER A 84 17.97 -11.12 -8.68
CA SER A 84 18.16 -12.55 -8.46
C SER A 84 17.65 -13.03 -7.10
N GLU A 85 17.49 -12.15 -6.12
CA GLU A 85 17.10 -12.50 -4.75
C GLU A 85 15.58 -12.48 -4.53
N TYR A 86 14.78 -12.01 -5.49
CA TYR A 86 13.33 -11.90 -5.30
C TYR A 86 12.65 -13.25 -5.06
N ASP A 87 13.19 -14.34 -5.60
CA ASP A 87 12.67 -15.70 -5.38
C ASP A 87 12.95 -16.24 -3.97
N HIS A 88 13.94 -15.69 -3.25
CA HIS A 88 14.29 -16.07 -1.89
C HIS A 88 13.45 -15.38 -0.81
N ASP A 89 12.51 -14.53 -1.22
CA ASP A 89 11.64 -13.81 -0.32
C ASP A 89 10.62 -14.74 0.38
N VAL A 90 10.63 -14.72 1.72
CA VAL A 90 9.81 -15.58 2.59
C VAL A 90 8.31 -15.30 2.43
N SER A 91 7.91 -14.07 2.11
CA SER A 91 6.50 -13.70 1.97
C SER A 91 6.02 -13.94 0.53
N PRO A 92 5.04 -14.83 0.30
CA PRO A 92 4.57 -15.15 -1.04
C PRO A 92 3.90 -13.94 -1.72
N THR A 93 3.19 -13.09 -0.98
CA THR A 93 2.62 -11.85 -1.50
C THR A 93 3.69 -10.81 -1.83
N ARG A 94 4.73 -10.69 -1.00
CA ARG A 94 5.87 -9.78 -1.26
C ARG A 94 6.68 -10.22 -2.49
N ARG A 95 6.95 -11.52 -2.61
CA ARG A 95 7.60 -12.11 -3.79
C ARG A 95 6.82 -11.81 -5.07
N ARG A 96 5.51 -12.07 -5.07
CA ARG A 96 4.64 -11.80 -6.22
C ARG A 96 4.66 -10.32 -6.59
N ASP A 97 4.54 -9.43 -5.60
CA ASP A 97 4.57 -7.99 -5.80
C ASP A 97 5.89 -7.49 -6.43
N LYS A 98 7.03 -7.97 -5.93
CA LYS A 98 8.37 -7.64 -6.47
C LYS A 98 8.52 -8.08 -7.92
N ILE A 99 8.12 -9.32 -8.24
CA ILE A 99 8.22 -9.89 -9.60
C ILE A 99 7.32 -9.13 -10.58
N VAL A 100 6.05 -8.88 -10.21
CA VAL A 100 5.10 -8.15 -11.06
C VAL A 100 5.57 -6.71 -11.28
N THR A 101 6.01 -6.03 -10.22
CA THR A 101 6.51 -4.64 -10.31
C THR A 101 7.78 -4.55 -11.15
N HIS A 102 8.65 -5.57 -11.11
CA HIS A 102 9.85 -5.60 -11.94
C HIS A 102 9.54 -5.80 -13.43
N VAL A 103 8.58 -6.66 -13.76
CA VAL A 103 8.25 -7.00 -15.16
C VAL A 103 7.37 -5.93 -15.82
N PHE A 104 6.34 -5.45 -15.12
CA PHE A 104 5.33 -4.53 -15.66
C PHE A 104 5.46 -3.08 -15.16
N GLY A 105 6.38 -2.82 -14.23
CA GLY A 105 6.58 -1.50 -13.64
C GLY A 105 5.59 -1.16 -12.52
N LYS A 106 5.77 0.03 -11.93
CA LYS A 106 4.98 0.52 -10.79
C LYS A 106 3.51 0.78 -11.13
N SER A 107 3.18 1.02 -12.40
CA SER A 107 1.82 1.33 -12.87
C SER A 107 0.90 0.10 -12.88
N SER A 108 1.45 -1.11 -12.79
CA SER A 108 0.69 -2.36 -12.79
C SER A 108 -0.36 -2.44 -11.67
N LYS A 109 -0.08 -1.88 -10.50
CA LYS A 109 -1.04 -1.82 -9.36
C LYS A 109 -2.28 -1.00 -9.70
N TRP A 110 -2.07 0.17 -10.28
CA TRP A 110 -3.16 1.06 -10.68
C TRP A 110 -3.99 0.45 -11.81
N PHE A 111 -3.33 -0.16 -12.79
CA PHE A 111 -4.02 -0.85 -13.87
C PHE A 111 -4.87 -2.02 -13.36
N ALA A 112 -4.33 -2.85 -12.46
CA ALA A 112 -5.11 -3.94 -11.86
C ALA A 112 -6.29 -3.43 -11.02
N LEU A 113 -6.13 -2.30 -10.32
CA LEU A 113 -7.20 -1.68 -9.53
C LEU A 113 -8.32 -1.15 -10.43
N ILE A 114 -7.98 -0.40 -11.49
CA ILE A 114 -8.95 0.12 -12.46
C ILE A 114 -9.69 -1.04 -13.13
N LEU A 115 -8.96 -2.06 -13.55
CA LEU A 115 -9.55 -3.24 -14.19
C LEU A 115 -10.49 -4.00 -13.25
N ALA A 116 -10.11 -4.15 -11.97
CA ALA A 116 -10.96 -4.78 -10.96
C ALA A 116 -12.27 -4.03 -10.74
N VAL A 117 -12.22 -2.69 -10.70
CA VAL A 117 -13.40 -1.82 -10.57
C VAL A 117 -14.32 -1.98 -11.79
N ILE A 118 -13.77 -1.94 -13.00
CA ILE A 118 -14.55 -2.10 -14.25
C ILE A 118 -15.22 -3.48 -14.29
N ILE A 119 -14.48 -4.55 -14.00
CA ILE A 119 -15.03 -5.92 -14.01
C ILE A 119 -16.10 -6.07 -12.93
N SER A 120 -15.90 -5.50 -11.75
CA SER A 120 -16.90 -5.55 -10.67
C SER A 120 -18.20 -4.87 -11.06
N PHE A 121 -18.11 -3.74 -11.79
CA PHE A 121 -19.28 -3.06 -12.33
C PHE A 121 -20.03 -3.91 -13.37
N VAL A 122 -19.30 -4.58 -14.27
CA VAL A 122 -19.88 -5.46 -15.29
C VAL A 122 -20.53 -6.71 -14.67
N VAL A 123 -19.93 -7.29 -13.63
CA VAL A 123 -20.38 -8.55 -13.02
C VAL A 123 -21.59 -8.34 -12.10
N LEU A 124 -21.62 -7.24 -11.33
CA LEU A 124 -22.74 -6.96 -10.44
C LEU A 124 -23.96 -6.40 -11.19
N GLY A 125 -23.79 -5.70 -12.31
CA GLY A 125 -24.91 -5.12 -13.05
C GLY A 125 -25.75 -4.14 -12.21
N ASN A 126 -26.89 -3.70 -12.75
CA ASN A 126 -27.79 -2.73 -12.10
C ASN A 126 -29.06 -3.38 -11.51
N ASP A 127 -29.15 -4.71 -11.49
CA ASP A 127 -30.37 -5.43 -11.13
C ASP A 127 -30.54 -5.61 -9.61
N TYR A 128 -29.51 -5.28 -8.83
CA TYR A 128 -29.55 -5.38 -7.37
C TYR A 128 -30.07 -4.12 -6.70
N SER A 129 -30.69 -4.29 -5.52
CA SER A 129 -31.09 -3.16 -4.68
C SER A 129 -29.88 -2.29 -4.29
N ARG A 130 -30.08 -0.98 -4.12
CA ARG A 130 -29.00 -0.01 -3.81
C ARG A 130 -28.18 -0.39 -2.57
N VAL A 131 -28.83 -0.99 -1.57
CA VAL A 131 -28.18 -1.42 -0.32
C VAL A 131 -27.34 -2.68 -0.54
N THR A 132 -27.85 -3.62 -1.34
CA THR A 132 -27.11 -4.82 -1.70
C THR A 132 -25.88 -4.47 -2.52
N LEU A 133 -26.02 -3.53 -3.48
CA LEU A 133 -24.93 -3.07 -4.32
C LEU A 133 -23.84 -2.35 -3.52
N SER A 134 -24.19 -1.49 -2.56
CA SER A 134 -23.20 -0.73 -1.77
C SER A 134 -22.33 -1.63 -0.89
N LEU A 135 -22.83 -2.79 -0.46
CA LEU A 135 -22.09 -3.78 0.32
C LEU A 135 -21.30 -4.75 -0.56
N LEU A 136 -21.90 -5.27 -1.63
CA LEU A 136 -21.25 -6.25 -2.50
C LEU A 136 -20.15 -5.63 -3.37
N TYR A 137 -20.36 -4.41 -3.86
CA TYR A 137 -19.41 -3.76 -4.76
C TYR A 137 -17.97 -3.67 -4.22
N PRO A 138 -17.71 -3.17 -3.00
CA PRO A 138 -16.35 -3.15 -2.46
C PRO A 138 -15.78 -4.55 -2.23
N ILE A 139 -16.60 -5.52 -1.82
CA ILE A 139 -16.16 -6.91 -1.58
C ILE A 139 -15.71 -7.55 -2.91
N VAL A 140 -16.55 -7.46 -3.93
CA VAL A 140 -16.30 -8.02 -5.26
C VAL A 140 -15.10 -7.33 -5.92
N SER A 141 -14.97 -6.01 -5.76
CA SER A 141 -13.81 -5.24 -6.25
C SER A 141 -12.49 -5.70 -5.62
N ILE A 142 -12.48 -5.96 -4.30
CA ILE A 142 -11.29 -6.48 -3.60
C ILE A 142 -10.94 -7.88 -4.12
N ILE A 143 -11.94 -8.76 -4.29
CA ILE A 143 -11.73 -10.12 -4.79
C ILE A 143 -11.13 -10.09 -6.20
N PHE A 144 -11.73 -9.32 -7.11
CA PHE A 144 -11.20 -9.19 -8.48
C PHE A 144 -9.81 -8.59 -8.51
N TYR A 145 -9.53 -7.57 -7.69
CA TYR A 145 -8.18 -7.02 -7.58
C TYR A 145 -7.17 -8.09 -7.15
N LEU A 146 -7.50 -8.91 -6.14
CA LEU A 146 -6.63 -9.99 -5.70
C LEU A 146 -6.41 -11.03 -6.80
N MET A 147 -7.44 -11.42 -7.53
CA MET A 147 -7.33 -12.36 -8.63
C MET A 147 -6.48 -11.81 -9.79
N ILE A 148 -6.75 -10.58 -10.22
CA ILE A 148 -6.04 -9.98 -11.35
C ILE A 148 -4.56 -9.75 -10.99
N TYR A 149 -4.29 -9.10 -9.86
CA TYR A 149 -2.94 -8.68 -9.52
C TYR A 149 -2.07 -9.85 -9.01
N PHE A 150 -2.57 -10.65 -8.07
CA PHE A 150 -1.76 -11.70 -7.45
C PHE A 150 -1.78 -13.03 -8.20
N PHE A 151 -2.75 -13.28 -9.07
CA PHE A 151 -2.78 -14.51 -9.88
C PHE A 151 -2.48 -14.23 -11.35
N LEU A 152 -3.27 -13.38 -12.01
CA LEU A 152 -3.17 -13.20 -13.47
C LEU A 152 -1.85 -12.52 -13.87
N PHE A 153 -1.54 -11.36 -13.27
CA PHE A 153 -0.30 -10.64 -13.58
C PHE A 153 0.92 -11.42 -13.12
N TYR A 154 0.85 -12.10 -11.97
CA TYR A 154 1.96 -12.93 -11.51
C TYR A 154 2.22 -14.11 -12.45
N TRP A 155 1.17 -14.77 -12.95
CA TRP A 155 1.31 -15.90 -13.87
C TRP A 155 2.00 -15.47 -15.17
N VAL A 156 1.70 -14.29 -15.70
CA VAL A 156 2.39 -13.76 -16.89
C VAL A 156 3.79 -13.25 -16.55
N ALA A 157 3.97 -12.59 -15.40
CA ALA A 157 5.26 -12.02 -15.00
C ALA A 157 6.31 -13.08 -14.67
N TYR A 158 5.91 -14.20 -14.05
CA TYR A 158 6.84 -15.23 -13.59
C TYR A 158 7.69 -15.89 -14.69
N PRO A 159 7.14 -16.35 -15.83
CA PRO A 159 7.95 -16.89 -16.93
C PRO A 159 8.85 -15.82 -17.56
N LEU A 160 8.37 -14.57 -17.69
CA LEU A 160 9.16 -13.46 -18.22
C LEU A 160 10.35 -13.11 -17.29
N TYR A 161 10.11 -13.10 -15.98
CA TYR A 161 11.13 -12.91 -14.95
C TYR A 161 12.18 -14.03 -15.00
N LYS A 162 11.76 -15.30 -15.06
CA LYS A 162 12.69 -16.44 -15.18
C LYS A 162 13.54 -16.39 -16.44
N ARG A 163 12.97 -15.97 -17.58
CA ARG A 163 13.72 -15.78 -18.83
C ARG A 163 14.77 -14.70 -18.68
N LYS A 164 14.45 -13.55 -18.08
CA LYS A 164 15.41 -12.45 -17.89
C LYS A 164 16.56 -12.78 -16.93
N ILE A 165 16.32 -13.65 -15.93
CA ILE A 165 17.35 -14.02 -14.95
C ILE A 165 18.24 -15.16 -15.42
N LYS A 166 17.72 -16.12 -16.20
CA LYS A 166 18.51 -17.24 -16.74
C LYS A 166 19.36 -16.87 -17.96
N VAL A 167 19.15 -15.71 -18.55
CA VAL A 167 19.88 -15.22 -19.74
C VAL A 167 21.12 -14.37 -19.34
N LYS A 168 21.44 -14.29 -18.05
CA LYS A 168 22.72 -13.75 -17.55
C LYS A 168 23.56 -14.84 -16.92
#